data_AF-A0A938S7G5-F1
#
_entry.id   AF-A0A938S7G5-F1
#
_cell.length_a   1.000
_cell.length_b   1.000
_cell.length_c   1.000
_cell.angle_alpha   90.00
_cell.angle_beta   90.00
_cell.angle_gamma   90.00
#
_symmetry.space_group_name_H-M   'P 1'
#
loop_
_entity.id
_entity.type
_entity.pdbx_description
1 polymer ?
#
loop_
_entity_poly.entity_id
_entity_poly.type
_entity_poly.pdbx_seq_one_letter_code
_entity_poly.pdbx_strand_id
1 'polypeptide(L)' 'MQRLVQFALVVLVALVALHSPMCEAQPTVMKPLLNQMAPQLMVAEWMNTARPLTAKDLRGKVVLLEFWATW' A
#
# COMPACT_ATOMS: atom_id res chain seq x y z
N MET A 1 25.45 44.61 9.86
CA MET A 1 25.82 43.19 9.67
C MET A 1 24.71 42.21 10.04
N GLN A 2 24.08 42.33 11.22
CA GLN A 2 23.07 41.36 11.72
C GLN A 2 21.83 41.17 10.81
N ARG A 3 21.28 42.23 10.20
CA ARG A 3 20.12 42.13 9.31
C ARG A 3 20.42 41.34 8.02
N LEU A 4 21.62 41.49 7.47
CA LEU A 4 22.05 40.74 6.27
C LEU A 4 22.17 39.24 6.56
N VAL A 5 22.68 38.88 7.73
CA VAL A 5 22.76 37.48 8.19
C VAL A 5 21.37 36.88 8.36
N GLN A 6 20.42 37.64 8.92
CA GLN A 6 19.03 37.18 9.07
C GLN A 6 18.36 36.94 7.71
N PHE A 7 18.54 37.84 6.73
CA PHE A 7 18.01 37.62 5.39
C PHE A 7 18.62 36.39 4.71
N ALA A 8 19.94 36.22 4.82
CA ALA A 8 20.61 35.05 4.26
C ALA A 8 20.11 33.74 4.89
N LEU A 9 19.86 33.74 6.20
CA LEU A 9 19.36 32.57 6.92
C LEU A 9 17.91 32.23 6.55
N VAL A 10 17.05 33.24 6.40
CA VAL A 10 15.66 33.06 5.95
C VAL A 10 15.61 32.53 4.52
N VAL A 11 16.44 33.08 3.62
CA VAL A 11 16.52 32.62 2.22
C VAL A 11 17.04 31.18 2.14
N LEU A 12 18.05 30.84 2.94
CA LEU A 12 18.59 29.47 3.01
C LEU A 12 17.52 28.47 3.50
N VAL A 13 16.80 28.80 4.57
CA VAL A 13 15.72 27.96 5.11
C VAL A 13 14.59 27.78 4.10
N ALA A 14 14.21 28.86 3.38
CA ALA A 14 13.22 28.79 2.32
C ALA A 14 13.71 27.89 1.17
N LEU A 15 14.95 28.06 0.70
CA LEU A 15 15.53 27.20 -0.35
C LEU A 15 15.56 25.72 0.06
N VAL A 16 15.90 25.41 1.31
CA VAL A 16 15.89 24.03 1.83
C VAL A 16 14.46 23.47 1.92
N ALA A 17 13.48 24.30 2.30
CA ALA A 17 12.08 23.90 2.32
C ALA A 17 11.50 23.66 0.92
N LEU A 18 11.91 24.44 -0.09
CA LEU A 18 11.51 24.23 -1.50
C LEU A 18 12.17 23.00 -2.16
N HIS A 19 13.32 22.54 -1.66
CA HIS A 19 14.00 21.33 -2.13
C HIS A 19 13.74 20.09 -1.27
N SER A 20 12.93 20.23 -0.21
CA SER A 20 12.46 19.07 0.52
C SER A 20 11.62 18.26 -0.46
N PRO A 21 11.96 16.99 -0.74
CA PRO A 21 11.06 16.15 -1.51
C PRO A 21 9.76 16.18 -0.71
N MET A 22 8.71 16.77 -1.29
CA MET A 22 7.37 16.44 -0.85
C MET A 22 7.38 14.93 -0.67
N CYS A 23 6.90 14.47 0.47
CA CYS A 23 6.74 13.06 0.75
C CYS A 23 5.75 12.52 -0.28
N GLU A 24 6.22 12.28 -1.50
CA GLU A 24 5.59 11.40 -2.45
C GLU A 24 5.69 10.05 -1.78
N ALA A 25 4.55 9.59 -1.26
CA ALA A 25 4.35 8.21 -0.95
C ALA A 25 4.64 7.44 -2.26
N GLN A 26 5.87 6.98 -2.40
CA GLN A 26 6.29 6.23 -3.57
C GLN A 26 5.35 5.04 -3.67
N PRO A 27 4.64 4.85 -4.79
CA PRO A 27 3.74 3.71 -4.93
C PRO A 27 4.57 2.47 -4.66
N THR A 28 4.22 1.75 -3.60
CA THR A 28 4.86 0.49 -3.27
C THR A 28 4.69 -0.38 -4.49
N VAL A 29 5.77 -0.60 -5.24
CA VAL A 29 5.78 -1.53 -6.36
C VAL A 29 5.35 -2.87 -5.77
N MET A 30 4.10 -3.26 -6.03
CA MET A 30 3.54 -4.48 -5.46
C MET A 30 4.43 -5.62 -5.94
N LYS A 31 5.07 -6.32 -5.00
CA LYS A 31 5.77 -7.56 -5.33
C LYS A 31 4.72 -8.53 -5.88
N PRO A 32 4.88 -9.00 -7.13
CA PRO A 32 3.99 -10.03 -7.65
C PRO A 32 4.12 -11.28 -6.77
N LEU A 33 3.01 -11.81 -6.24
CA LEU A 33 3.00 -13.05 -5.45
C LEU A 33 3.08 -14.31 -6.35
N LEU A 34 3.74 -14.19 -7.49
CA LEU A 34 3.84 -15.25 -8.48
C LEU A 34 4.64 -16.43 -7.92
N ASN A 35 4.18 -17.65 -8.20
CA ASN A 35 4.77 -18.91 -7.75
C ASN A 35 4.84 -19.09 -6.22
N GLN A 36 4.14 -18.27 -5.44
CA GLN A 36 3.99 -18.46 -4.01
C GLN A 36 2.74 -19.27 -3.72
N MET A 37 2.73 -19.99 -2.59
CA MET A 37 1.50 -20.63 -2.12
C MET A 37 0.45 -19.56 -1.80
N ALA A 38 -0.77 -19.75 -2.29
CA ALA A 38 -1.88 -18.88 -1.96
C ALA A 38 -2.06 -18.83 -0.43
N PRO A 39 -2.14 -17.63 0.18
CA PRO A 39 -2.39 -17.48 1.61
C PRO A 39 -3.71 -18.13 2.02
N GLN A 40 -3.81 -18.52 3.30
CA GLN A 40 -5.07 -19.01 3.84
C GLN A 40 -6.10 -17.87 3.89
N LEU A 41 -7.32 -18.14 3.42
CA LEU A 41 -8.42 -17.20 3.49
C LEU A 41 -8.96 -17.17 4.92
N MET A 42 -8.73 -16.06 5.61
CA MET A 42 -9.27 -15.78 6.94
C MET A 42 -10.35 -14.71 6.80
N VAL A 43 -11.60 -15.11 6.97
CA VAL A 43 -12.78 -14.22 6.87
C VAL A 43 -13.67 -14.45 8.07
N ALA A 44 -14.45 -13.44 8.44
CA ALA A 44 -15.41 -13.56 9.55
C ALA A 44 -16.55 -14.51 9.21
N GLU A 45 -17.07 -14.42 7.98
CA GLU A 45 -18.21 -15.21 7.52
C GLU A 45 -18.11 -15.49 6.02
N TRP A 46 -18.67 -16.62 5.60
CA TRP A 46 -18.83 -16.98 4.19
C TRP A 46 -20.29 -16.80 3.77
N MET A 47 -20.48 -16.21 2.59
CA MET A 47 -21.79 -16.12 1.95
C MET A 47 -21.91 -17.16 0.83
N ASN A 48 -23.13 -17.60 0.53
CA ASN A 48 -23.46 -18.52 -0.57
C ASN A 48 -22.87 -19.95 -0.45
N THR A 49 -22.34 -20.34 0.70
CA THR A 49 -21.88 -21.71 0.96
C THR A 49 -22.38 -22.21 2.32
N ALA A 50 -22.65 -23.51 2.43
CA ALA A 50 -23.08 -24.13 3.68
C ALA A 50 -21.94 -24.29 4.71
N ARG A 51 -20.69 -24.24 4.25
CA ARG A 51 -19.48 -24.34 5.08
C ARG A 51 -18.36 -23.47 4.51
N PRO A 52 -17.37 -23.06 5.33
CA PRO A 52 -16.16 -22.42 4.84
C PRO A 52 -15.42 -23.26 3.79
N LEU A 53 -14.83 -22.59 2.80
CA LEU A 53 -13.97 -23.21 1.80
C LEU A 53 -12.51 -23.16 2.23
N THR A 54 -11.80 -24.28 2.08
CA THR A 54 -10.38 -24.38 2.37
C THR A 54 -9.53 -24.36 1.10
N ALA A 55 -8.25 -24.03 1.21
CA ALA A 55 -7.31 -24.12 0.09
C ALA A 55 -7.26 -25.53 -0.53
N LYS A 56 -7.50 -26.58 0.27
CA LYS A 56 -7.57 -27.97 -0.21
C LYS A 56 -8.81 -28.21 -1.08
N ASP A 57 -9.98 -27.70 -0.67
CA ASP A 57 -11.23 -27.81 -1.43
C ASP A 57 -11.12 -27.16 -2.83
N LEU A 58 -10.25 -26.15 -2.95
CA LEU A 58 -10.07 -25.34 -4.15
C LEU A 58 -8.95 -25.82 -5.09
N ARG A 59 -8.14 -26.81 -4.71
CA ARG A 59 -7.06 -27.33 -5.56
C ARG A 59 -7.61 -27.91 -6.87
N GLY A 60 -6.87 -27.69 -7.97
CA GLY A 60 -7.24 -28.15 -9.31
C GLY A 60 -8.22 -27.22 -10.05
N LYS A 61 -8.65 -26.12 -9.41
CA LYS A 61 -9.45 -25.07 -10.04
C LYS A 61 -8.64 -23.80 -10.18
N VAL A 62 -8.96 -23.01 -11.21
CA VAL A 62 -8.55 -21.60 -11.26
C VAL A 62 -9.49 -20.84 -10.33
N VAL A 63 -8.94 -20.09 -9.37
CA VAL A 63 -9.69 -19.32 -8.38
C VAL A 63 -9.39 -17.84 -8.59
N LEU A 64 -10.44 -17.03 -8.76
CA LEU A 64 -10.36 -15.58 -8.80
C LEU A 64 -10.72 -15.02 -7.43
N LEU A 65 -9.85 -14.18 -6.87
CA LEU A 65 -10.16 -13.38 -5.67
C LEU A 65 -10.53 -11.98 -6.12
N GLU A 66 -11.80 -11.63 -5.90
CA GLU A 66 -12.34 -10.30 -6.19
C GLU A 66 -12.62 -9.58 -4.87
N PHE A 67 -11.83 -8.55 -4.59
CA PHE A 67 -12.07 -7.65 -3.46
C PHE A 67 -13.04 -6.55 -3.91
N TRP A 68 -14.23 -6.51 -3.31
CA TRP A 68 -15.27 -5.55 -3.67
C TRP A 68 -15.97 -5.00 -2.43
N ALA A 69 -16.65 -3.87 -2.59
CA ALA A 69 -17.50 -3.28 -1.58
C ALA A 69 -18.62 -2.45 -2.24
N THR A 70 -19.64 -2.09 -1.46
CA THR A 70 -20.80 -1.29 -1.94
C THR A 70 -20.55 0.22 -1.93
N TRP A 71 -19.38 0.67 -1.49
CA TRP A 71 -19.05 2.08 -1.28
C TRP A 71 -18.03 2.58 -2.31
#